data_AF-A0A2P5B2R7-F1
#
_entry.id   AF-A0A2P5B2R7-F1
#
_cell.length_a   1.000
_cell.length_b   1.000
_cell.length_c   1.000
_cell.angle_alpha   90.00
_cell.angle_beta   90.00
_cell.angle_gamma   90.00
#
_symmetry.space_group_name_H-M   'P 1'
#
loop_
_entity.id
_entity.type
_entity.pdbx_description
1 polymer ?
#
loop_
_entity_poly.entity_id
_entity_poly.type
_entity_poly.pdbx_seq_one_letter_code
_entity_poly.pdbx_strand_id
1 'polypeptide(L)'
;MTLYIRSPYHDFYIRGMQPLQHYWPIRENSKCTSLKFAVDWGNNHTDKAQAMGEAASNFIQEDLKMDYVYDYMFHLLNEYAKLFKYKPTVSTGAVELCAETMACQANGAWRNFMVESMVKSPSETIPCSLPPYDPHAAGVLLERKASSTRQVEMWENEYWKNLNNKKQ
;
A
#
# COMPACT_ATOMS: atom_id res chain seq x y z
N MET A 1 4.02 -16.11 4.13
CA MET A 1 4.94 -14.97 3.99
C MET A 1 4.63 -14.20 2.72
N THR A 2 4.53 -12.87 2.83
CA THR A 2 4.36 -11.96 1.67
C THR A 2 5.72 -11.44 1.22
N LEU A 3 6.03 -11.55 -0.06
CA LEU A 3 7.27 -11.02 -0.65
C LEU A 3 6.97 -9.73 -1.40
N TYR A 4 7.78 -8.69 -1.17
CA TYR A 4 7.58 -7.39 -1.83
C TYR A 4 8.89 -6.89 -2.43
N ILE A 5 8.90 -6.64 -3.74
CA ILE A 5 10.04 -6.05 -4.44
C ILE A 5 10.10 -4.56 -4.11
N ARG A 6 11.23 -4.13 -3.53
CA ARG A 6 11.48 -2.72 -3.18
C ARG A 6 11.75 -1.90 -4.45
N SER A 7 10.70 -1.66 -5.23
CA SER A 7 10.72 -0.81 -6.42
C SER A 7 10.51 0.66 -6.05
N PRO A 8 10.86 1.62 -6.94
CA PRO A 8 10.52 3.03 -6.78
C PRO A 8 9.02 3.33 -7.01
N TYR A 9 8.26 2.36 -7.52
CA TYR A 9 6.82 2.50 -7.75
C TYR A 9 6.07 2.20 -6.45
N HIS A 10 5.19 3.12 -6.04
CA HIS A 10 4.44 3.03 -4.80
C HIS A 10 2.96 3.28 -5.04
N ASP A 11 2.13 2.34 -4.60
CA ASP A 11 0.72 2.60 -4.33
C ASP A 11 0.55 3.35 -3.01
N PHE A 12 -0.62 3.97 -2.84
CA PHE A 12 -0.96 4.78 -1.66
C PHE A 12 -0.87 3.99 -0.34
N TYR A 13 -1.29 2.72 -0.34
CA TYR A 13 -1.35 1.88 0.87
C TYR A 13 0.00 1.28 1.28
N ILE A 14 0.96 1.15 0.35
CA ILE A 14 2.28 0.54 0.62
C ILE A 14 3.06 1.36 1.67
N ARG A 15 2.73 2.64 1.82
CA ARG A 15 3.30 3.52 2.85
C ARG A 15 2.92 3.09 4.26
N GLY A 16 1.74 2.49 4.45
CA GLY A 16 1.29 1.90 5.72
C GLY A 16 1.94 0.55 6.04
N MET A 17 2.47 -0.15 5.03
CA MET A 17 3.12 -1.45 5.23
C MET A 17 4.57 -1.32 5.73
N GLN A 18 4.98 -2.26 6.59
CA GLN A 18 6.27 -2.27 7.28
C GLN A 18 7.03 -3.56 6.95
N PRO A 19 8.33 -3.49 6.58
CA PRO A 19 9.17 -4.67 6.38
C PRO A 19 9.24 -5.51 7.65
N LEU A 20 9.39 -6.82 7.49
CA LEU A 20 9.42 -7.83 8.57
C LEU A 20 8.14 -7.97 9.41
N GLN A 21 7.20 -7.04 9.29
CA GLN A 21 5.87 -7.14 9.89
C GLN A 21 4.84 -7.59 8.84
N HIS A 22 4.72 -6.83 7.74
CA HIS A 22 3.72 -7.08 6.69
C HIS A 22 4.31 -7.75 5.45
N TYR A 23 5.63 -7.67 5.25
CA TYR A 23 6.26 -8.27 4.08
C TYR A 23 7.77 -8.45 4.27
N TRP A 24 8.34 -9.35 3.48
CA TRP A 24 9.78 -9.49 3.32
C TRP A 24 10.29 -8.63 2.16
N PRO A 25 11.22 -7.68 2.40
CA PRO A 25 11.73 -6.80 1.36
C PRO A 25 12.70 -7.54 0.44
N ILE A 26 12.42 -7.53 -0.87
CA ILE A 26 13.28 -8.08 -1.92
C ILE A 26 14.05 -6.94 -2.59
N ARG A 27 15.37 -7.10 -2.72
CA ARG A 27 16.24 -6.11 -3.37
C ARG A 27 15.91 -5.96 -4.85
N GLU A 28 15.84 -4.72 -5.31
CA GLU A 28 15.60 -4.42 -6.72
C GLU A 28 16.76 -4.82 -7.63
N ASN A 29 18.00 -4.60 -7.21
CA ASN A 29 19.17 -4.84 -8.07
C ASN A 29 19.64 -6.31 -8.09
N SER A 30 19.17 -7.13 -7.14
CA SER A 30 19.61 -8.51 -6.96
C SER A 30 18.43 -9.44 -6.67
N LYS A 31 17.36 -9.31 -7.47
CA LYS A 31 16.06 -9.96 -7.22
C LYS A 31 16.18 -11.47 -7.01
N CYS A 32 16.86 -12.19 -7.90
CA CYS A 32 16.94 -13.65 -7.84
C CYS A 32 17.67 -14.15 -6.58
N THR A 33 18.79 -13.54 -6.21
CA THR A 33 19.55 -13.93 -5.01
C THR A 33 18.80 -13.55 -3.74
N SER A 34 18.14 -12.39 -3.75
CA SER A 34 17.33 -11.92 -2.61
C SER A 34 16.08 -12.78 -2.41
N LEU A 35 15.41 -13.19 -3.50
CA LEU A 35 14.31 -14.14 -3.47
C LEU A 35 14.75 -15.51 -2.95
N LYS A 36 15.88 -16.04 -3.43
CA LYS A 36 16.39 -17.33 -2.96
C LYS A 36 16.64 -17.31 -1.46
N PHE A 37 17.31 -16.26 -0.97
CA PHE A 37 17.55 -16.09 0.46
C PHE A 37 16.25 -15.97 1.26
N ALA A 38 15.28 -15.16 0.80
CA ALA A 38 14.00 -15.01 1.47
C ALA A 38 13.24 -16.34 1.60
N VAL A 39 13.22 -17.15 0.53
CA VAL A 39 12.58 -18.48 0.53
C VAL A 39 13.29 -19.43 1.49
N ASP A 40 14.62 -19.49 1.46
CA ASP A 40 15.39 -20.35 2.36
C ASP A 40 15.18 -19.94 3.83
N TRP A 41 15.18 -18.64 4.10
CA TRP A 41 14.92 -18.11 5.44
C TRP A 41 13.51 -18.47 5.91
N GLY A 42 12.51 -18.29 5.05
CA GLY A 42 11.11 -18.60 5.37
C GLY A 42 10.87 -20.09 5.61
N ASN A 43 11.50 -20.96 4.83
CA ASN A 43 11.43 -22.41 5.03
C ASN A 43 12.08 -22.84 6.36
N ASN A 44 13.07 -22.10 6.85
CA ASN A 44 13.73 -22.36 8.14
C ASN A 44 13.05 -21.64 9.34
N HIS A 45 12.08 -20.76 9.08
CA HIS A 45 11.36 -19.98 10.10
C HIS A 45 9.87 -19.94 9.77
N THR A 46 9.26 -21.11 9.71
CA THR A 46 7.88 -21.29 9.23
C THR A 46 6.86 -20.52 10.07
N ASP A 47 7.05 -20.47 11.39
CA ASP A 47 6.25 -19.70 12.34
C ASP A 47 6.26 -18.20 12.03
N LYS A 48 7.46 -17.62 11.84
CA LYS A 48 7.62 -16.20 11.51
C LYS A 48 7.10 -15.88 10.11
N ALA A 49 7.33 -16.79 9.17
CA ALA A 49 6.85 -16.66 7.79
C ALA A 49 5.31 -16.70 7.72
N GLN A 50 4.67 -17.52 8.57
CA GLN A 50 3.22 -17.57 8.72
C GLN A 50 2.69 -16.28 9.36
N ALA A 51 3.24 -15.88 10.51
CA ALA A 51 2.83 -14.65 11.21
C ALA A 51 2.91 -13.41 10.32
N MET A 52 3.95 -13.31 9.49
CA MET A 52 4.08 -12.22 8.52
C MET A 52 3.02 -12.26 7.42
N GLY A 53 2.63 -13.46 6.96
CA GLY A 53 1.55 -13.62 5.99
C GLY A 53 0.19 -13.24 6.57
N GLU A 54 -0.07 -13.64 7.82
CA GLU A 54 -1.29 -13.29 8.55
C GLU A 54 -1.37 -11.78 8.80
N ALA A 55 -0.29 -11.15 9.26
CA ALA A 55 -0.23 -9.71 9.45
C ALA A 55 -0.47 -8.93 8.15
N ALA A 56 0.07 -9.40 7.02
CA ALA A 56 -0.19 -8.82 5.70
C ALA A 56 -1.68 -8.95 5.31
N SER A 57 -2.27 -10.13 5.50
CA SER A 57 -3.67 -10.38 5.20
C SER A 57 -4.59 -9.51 6.04
N ASN A 58 -4.31 -9.41 7.34
CA ASN A 58 -5.06 -8.57 8.27
C ASN A 58 -4.97 -7.10 7.87
N PHE A 59 -3.79 -6.61 7.48
CA PHE A 59 -3.64 -5.23 7.00
C PHE A 59 -4.54 -4.96 5.78
N ILE A 60 -4.60 -5.87 4.81
CA ILE A 60 -5.46 -5.68 3.64
C ILE A 60 -6.95 -5.75 4.02
N GLN A 61 -7.32 -6.67 4.91
CA GLN A 61 -8.71 -6.87 5.32
C GLN A 61 -9.22 -5.75 6.22
N GLU A 62 -8.38 -5.20 7.08
CA GLU A 62 -8.76 -4.27 8.14
C GLU A 62 -8.38 -2.82 7.81
N ASP A 63 -7.15 -2.59 7.35
CA ASP A 63 -6.60 -1.24 7.12
C ASP A 63 -6.76 -0.77 5.66
N LEU A 64 -7.12 -1.66 4.73
CA LEU A 64 -7.40 -1.34 3.32
C LEU A 64 -8.85 -1.66 2.91
N LYS A 65 -9.79 -1.52 3.86
CA LYS A 65 -11.23 -1.59 3.58
C LYS A 65 -11.66 -0.48 2.61
N MET A 66 -12.70 -0.74 1.84
CA MET A 66 -13.24 0.25 0.89
C MET A 66 -13.62 1.57 1.58
N ASP A 67 -14.13 1.52 2.81
CA ASP A 67 -14.42 2.71 3.61
C ASP A 67 -13.18 3.59 3.79
N TYR A 68 -12.03 3.00 4.14
CA TYR A 68 -10.76 3.73 4.27
C TYR A 68 -10.17 4.17 2.93
N VAL A 69 -10.44 3.45 1.84
CA VAL A 69 -10.06 3.89 0.49
C VAL A 69 -10.83 5.16 0.11
N TYR A 70 -12.14 5.18 0.34
CA TYR A 70 -12.97 6.35 0.08
C TYR A 70 -12.63 7.52 1.00
N ASP A 71 -12.39 7.27 2.29
CA ASP A 71 -11.92 8.28 3.23
C ASP A 71 -10.58 8.88 2.77
N TYR A 72 -9.63 8.04 2.36
CA TYR A 72 -8.34 8.50 1.83
C TYR A 72 -8.53 9.42 0.60
N MET A 73 -9.35 9.01 -0.37
CA MET A 73 -9.63 9.82 -1.57
C MET A 73 -10.32 11.14 -1.22
N PHE A 74 -11.32 11.10 -0.34
CA PHE A 74 -12.04 12.29 0.13
C PHE A 74 -11.09 13.28 0.77
N HIS A 75 -10.26 12.83 1.71
CA HIS A 75 -9.28 13.69 2.37
C HIS A 75 -8.22 14.22 1.41
N LEU A 76 -7.70 13.39 0.51
CA LEU A 76 -6.71 13.80 -0.47
C LEU A 76 -7.22 14.94 -1.35
N LEU A 77 -8.44 14.80 -1.89
CA LEU A 77 -9.06 15.81 -2.74
C LEU A 77 -9.39 17.08 -1.95
N ASN A 78 -9.86 16.95 -0.71
CA ASN A 78 -10.20 18.08 0.15
C ASN A 78 -8.96 18.90 0.54
N GLU A 79 -7.87 18.25 0.99
CA GLU A 79 -6.62 18.94 1.30
C GLU A 79 -5.97 19.54 0.06
N TYR A 80 -6.04 18.87 -1.09
CA TYR A 80 -5.54 19.40 -2.35
C TYR A 80 -6.31 20.66 -2.80
N ALA A 81 -7.64 20.67 -2.67
CA ALA A 81 -8.47 21.80 -3.03
C ALA A 81 -8.11 23.08 -2.23
N LYS A 82 -7.65 22.95 -0.98
CA LYS A 82 -7.17 24.09 -0.17
C LYS A 82 -5.93 24.76 -0.74
N LEU A 83 -5.17 24.07 -1.60
CA LEU A 83 -3.99 24.64 -2.25
C LEU A 83 -4.34 25.57 -3.43
N PHE A 84 -5.60 25.60 -3.85
CA PHE A 84 -6.04 26.45 -4.96
C PHE A 84 -5.92 27.93 -4.60
N LYS A 85 -5.19 28.66 -5.46
CA LYS A 85 -5.00 30.12 -5.36
C LYS A 85 -6.01 30.91 -6.19
N TYR A 86 -7.02 30.24 -6.73
CA TYR A 86 -8.06 30.81 -7.59
C TYR A 86 -9.39 30.10 -7.34
N LYS A 87 -10.49 30.73 -7.77
CA LYS A 87 -11.83 30.13 -7.73
C LYS A 87 -12.04 29.28 -8.98
N PRO A 88 -12.20 27.94 -8.88
CA PRO A 88 -12.46 27.11 -10.04
C PRO A 88 -13.73 27.51 -10.78
N THR A 89 -13.69 27.44 -12.11
CA THR A 89 -14.85 27.66 -12.99
C THR A 89 -14.97 26.49 -13.98
N VAL A 90 -16.19 26.21 -14.44
CA VAL A 90 -16.43 25.17 -15.44
C VAL A 90 -15.86 25.63 -16.78
N SER A 91 -14.95 24.84 -17.36
CA SER A 91 -14.33 25.16 -18.65
C SER A 91 -15.30 24.92 -19.80
N THR A 92 -15.20 25.74 -20.85
CA THR A 92 -15.95 25.51 -22.10
C THR A 92 -15.63 24.13 -22.66
N GLY A 93 -16.67 23.31 -22.89
CA GLY A 93 -16.52 21.93 -23.36
C GLY A 93 -16.37 20.87 -22.27
N ALA A 94 -16.42 21.24 -20.99
CA ALA A 94 -16.55 20.27 -19.91
C ALA A 94 -17.87 19.48 -20.05
N VAL A 95 -17.78 18.16 -19.93
CA VAL A 95 -18.94 17.26 -19.93
C VAL A 95 -19.18 16.80 -18.49
N GLU A 96 -20.41 16.93 -18.03
CA GLU A 96 -20.81 16.46 -16.71
C GLU A 96 -20.76 14.92 -16.66
N LEU A 97 -20.05 14.40 -15.65
CA LEU A 97 -20.03 12.98 -15.34
C LEU A 97 -20.91 12.72 -14.11
N CYS A 98 -22.03 12.04 -14.33
CA CYS A 98 -22.89 11.51 -13.27
C CYS A 98 -22.67 10.00 -13.12
N ALA A 99 -23.01 9.46 -11.95
CA ALA A 99 -22.86 8.02 -11.67
C ALA A 99 -23.63 7.16 -12.69
N GLU A 100 -24.82 7.60 -13.08
CA GLU A 100 -25.69 6.98 -14.07
C GLU A 100 -25.03 6.97 -15.45
N THR A 101 -24.44 8.11 -15.85
CA THR A 101 -23.76 8.25 -17.14
C THR A 101 -22.55 7.32 -17.24
N MET A 102 -21.80 7.13 -16.15
CA MET A 102 -20.69 6.18 -16.10
C MET A 102 -21.16 4.73 -16.27
N ALA A 103 -22.22 4.32 -15.54
CA ALA A 103 -22.74 2.95 -15.61
C ALA A 103 -23.40 2.62 -16.94
N CYS A 104 -24.03 3.60 -17.61
CA CYS A 104 -24.71 3.40 -18.89
C CYS A 104 -23.77 2.99 -20.03
N GLN A 105 -22.51 3.43 -20.01
CA GLN A 105 -21.53 3.05 -21.04
C GLN A 105 -20.86 1.69 -20.79
N ALA A 106 -21.00 1.15 -19.57
CA ALA A 106 -20.43 -0.14 -19.21
C ALA A 106 -21.35 -1.30 -19.57
N ASN A 107 -20.77 -2.47 -19.82
CA ASN A 107 -21.48 -3.70 -20.17
C ASN A 107 -21.08 -4.87 -19.28
N GLY A 108 -21.96 -5.87 -19.16
CA GLY A 108 -21.69 -7.10 -18.41
C GLY A 108 -21.40 -6.83 -16.93
N ALA A 109 -20.40 -7.53 -16.38
CA ALA A 109 -20.03 -7.45 -14.97
C ALA A 109 -19.65 -6.03 -14.53
N TRP A 110 -18.99 -5.25 -15.38
CA TRP A 110 -18.61 -3.87 -15.08
C TRP A 110 -19.82 -2.98 -14.79
N ARG A 111 -20.90 -3.15 -15.57
CA ARG A 111 -22.14 -2.42 -15.32
C ARG A 111 -22.74 -2.77 -13.97
N ASN A 112 -22.74 -4.06 -13.62
CA ASN A 112 -23.27 -4.52 -12.33
C ASN A 112 -22.48 -3.90 -11.18
N PHE A 113 -21.15 -3.96 -11.20
CA PHE A 113 -20.32 -3.33 -10.17
C PHE A 113 -20.52 -1.82 -10.06
N MET A 114 -20.64 -1.11 -11.19
CA MET A 114 -20.91 0.34 -11.17
C MET A 114 -22.27 0.65 -10.54
N VAL A 115 -23.33 -0.08 -10.92
CA VAL A 115 -24.67 0.10 -10.37
C VAL A 115 -24.71 -0.25 -8.88
N GLU A 116 -24.04 -1.31 -8.46
CA GLU A 116 -23.92 -1.70 -7.04
C GLU A 116 -23.17 -0.65 -6.21
N SER A 117 -22.18 0.03 -6.80
CA SER A 117 -21.41 1.09 -6.16
C SER A 117 -22.10 2.46 -6.14
N MET A 118 -23.29 2.60 -6.73
CA MET A 118 -24.01 3.88 -6.74
C MET A 118 -24.43 4.30 -5.33
N VAL A 119 -24.06 5.52 -4.97
CA VAL A 119 -24.48 6.16 -3.71
C VAL A 119 -25.97 6.46 -3.79
N LYS A 120 -26.78 5.76 -2.98
CA LYS A 120 -28.25 5.93 -2.95
C LYS A 120 -28.71 7.05 -2.02
N SER A 121 -27.92 7.34 -0.99
CA SER A 121 -28.18 8.37 0.00
C SER A 121 -26.85 8.92 0.53
N PRO A 122 -26.81 10.16 1.03
CA PRO A 122 -25.67 10.66 1.78
C PRO A 122 -25.35 9.74 2.96
N SER A 123 -24.08 9.70 3.37
CA SER A 123 -23.71 9.01 4.61
C SER A 123 -24.38 9.68 5.81
N GLU A 124 -24.90 8.88 6.73
CA GLU A 124 -25.37 9.36 8.04
C GLU A 124 -24.22 9.56 9.03
N THR A 125 -23.04 9.00 8.73
CA THR A 125 -21.83 9.20 9.52
C THR A 125 -21.03 10.37 8.99
N ILE A 126 -20.49 11.17 9.91
CA ILE A 126 -19.51 12.20 9.55
C ILE A 126 -18.23 11.54 9.02
N PRO A 127 -17.55 12.13 8.01
CA PRO A 127 -16.24 11.67 7.57
C PRO A 127 -15.28 11.60 8.75
N CYS A 128 -14.34 10.66 8.73
CA CYS A 128 -13.32 10.59 9.76
C CYS A 128 -12.49 11.88 9.79
N SER A 129 -11.92 12.21 10.95
CA SER A 129 -11.03 13.37 11.06
C SER A 129 -9.60 12.89 10.94
N LEU A 130 -8.87 13.41 9.94
CA LEU A 130 -7.44 13.15 9.87
C LEU A 130 -6.75 13.83 11.06
N PRO A 131 -5.93 13.10 11.83
CA PRO A 131 -5.12 13.71 12.85
C PRO A 131 -4.18 14.75 12.20
N PRO A 132 -3.82 15.82 12.92
CA PRO A 132 -2.84 16.78 12.43
C PRO A 132 -1.54 16.07 12.00
N TYR A 133 -0.93 16.55 10.92
CA TYR A 133 0.35 15.99 10.48
C TYR A 133 1.40 16.15 11.58
N ASP A 134 1.95 15.03 12.03
CA ASP A 134 3.07 14.99 12.96
C ASP A 134 4.35 14.56 12.22
N PRO A 135 5.28 15.51 11.95
CA PRO A 135 6.56 15.20 11.32
C PRO A 135 7.40 14.19 12.10
N HIS A 136 7.28 14.18 13.43
CA HIS A 136 8.05 13.26 14.27
C HIS A 136 7.53 11.83 14.11
N ALA A 137 6.22 11.61 14.23
CA ALA A 137 5.61 10.30 13.97
C ALA A 137 5.93 9.79 12.55
N ALA A 138 5.84 10.67 11.54
CA ALA A 138 6.22 10.32 10.17
C ALA A 138 7.69 9.90 10.06
N GLY A 139 8.59 10.64 10.71
CA GLY A 139 10.02 10.32 10.78
C GLY A 139 10.28 8.96 11.42
N VAL A 140 9.64 8.66 12.56
CA VAL A 140 9.76 7.36 13.24
C VAL A 140 9.34 6.20 12.34
N LEU A 141 8.24 6.35 11.60
CA LEU A 141 7.77 5.32 10.66
C LEU A 141 8.78 5.07 9.52
N LEU A 142 9.37 6.14 8.97
CA LEU A 142 10.38 6.04 7.92
C LEU A 142 11.66 5.37 8.42
N GLU A 143 12.14 5.76 9.61
CA GLU A 143 13.33 5.16 10.22
C GLU A 143 13.13 3.69 10.57
N ARG A 144 11.95 3.31 11.09
CA ARG A 144 11.61 1.91 11.34
C ARG A 144 11.64 1.08 10.05
N LYS A 145 11.11 1.63 8.96
CA LYS A 145 11.10 0.99 7.64
C LYS A 145 12.51 0.84 7.08
N ALA A 146 13.33 1.88 7.18
CA ALA A 146 14.72 1.88 6.73
C ALA A 146 15.57 0.88 7.54
N SER A 147 15.46 0.89 8.87
CA SER A 147 16.23 0.00 9.75
C SER A 147 15.89 -1.47 9.54
N SER A 148 14.60 -1.83 9.45
CA SER A 148 14.16 -3.20 9.18
C SER A 148 14.64 -3.69 7.81
N THR A 149 14.64 -2.81 6.80
CA THR A 149 15.18 -3.13 5.47
C THR A 149 16.68 -3.38 5.53
N ARG A 150 17.45 -2.50 6.20
CA ARG A 150 18.90 -2.67 6.36
C ARG A 150 19.25 -3.97 7.09
N GLN A 151 18.46 -4.37 8.08
CA GLN A 151 18.65 -5.63 8.79
C GLN A 151 18.53 -6.85 7.86
N VAL A 152 17.50 -6.90 7.02
CA VAL A 152 17.34 -7.98 6.02
C VAL A 152 18.50 -7.98 5.04
N GLU A 153 18.93 -6.80 4.60
CA GLU A 153 20.06 -6.64 3.71
C GLU A 153 21.38 -7.16 4.34
N MET A 154 21.59 -6.95 5.64
CA MET A 154 22.73 -7.51 6.37
C MET A 154 22.68 -9.03 6.43
N TRP A 155 21.53 -9.61 6.78
CA TRP A 155 21.36 -11.07 6.82
C TRP A 155 21.58 -11.72 5.46
N GLU A 156 21.07 -11.11 4.38
CA GLU A 156 21.29 -11.59 3.01
C GLU A 156 22.77 -11.60 2.65
N ASN A 157 23.49 -10.50 2.97
CA ASN A 157 24.92 -10.41 2.69
C ASN A 157 25.73 -11.47 3.46
N GLU A 158 25.40 -11.68 4.72
CA GLU A 158 26.05 -12.70 5.56
C GLU A 158 25.78 -14.11 5.05
N TYR A 159 24.53 -14.42 4.68
CA TYR A 159 24.13 -15.69 4.09
C TYR A 159 24.96 -16.06 2.87
N TRP A 160 25.07 -15.13 1.90
CA TRP A 160 25.84 -15.37 0.68
C TRP A 160 27.35 -15.43 0.93
N LYS A 161 27.89 -14.63 1.85
CA LYS A 161 29.29 -14.71 2.25
C LYS A 161 29.62 -16.09 2.83
N ASN A 162 28.79 -16.60 3.74
CA ASN A 162 28.99 -17.90 4.36
C ASN A 162 28.85 -19.06 3.37
N LEU A 163 27.93 -18.97 2.41
CA LEU A 163 27.79 -19.98 1.36
C LEU A 163 29.00 -20.02 0.42
N ASN A 164 29.56 -18.86 0.05
CA ASN A 164 30.73 -18.80 -0.81
C ASN A 164 31.97 -19.36 -0.09
N ASN A 165 32.13 -19.07 1.20
CA ASN A 165 33.22 -19.62 2.01
C ASN A 165 33.14 -21.15 2.19
N LYS A 166 31.94 -21.75 2.16
CA LYS A 166 31.75 -23.21 2.24
C LYS A 166 32.01 -23.94 0.92
N LYS A 167 32.08 -23.22 -0.20
CA LYS A 167 32.37 -23.77 -1.53
C LYS A 167 33.86 -23.72 -1.90
N GLN A 168 34.67 -23.15 -1.02
CA GLN A 168 36.12 -22.98 -1.15
C GLN A 168 36.82 -23.99 -0.24
#